data_AF-A0A150XWL8-F1
#
_entry.id   AF-A0A150XWL8-F1
#
_cell.length_a   1.000
_cell.length_b   1.000
_cell.length_c   1.000
_cell.angle_alpha   90.00
_cell.angle_beta   90.00
_cell.angle_gamma   90.00
#
_symmetry.space_group_name_H-M   'P 1'
#
loop_
_entity.id
_entity.type
_entity.pdbx_description
1 polymer ?
#
loop_
_entity_poly.entity_id
_entity_poly.type
_entity_poly.pdbx_seq_one_letter_code
_entity_poly.pdbx_strand_id
1 'polypeptide(L)' 'MDIQAEKRDLIQWLSGLSDLRMIKLVGTLRKASEADSGSKLTKAEISAIDQGLKSIKEGKVKSHEDVIKLTKKEFPNLFE' A
#
# COMPACT_ATOMS: atom_id res chain seq x y z
N MET A 1 27.29 7.61 19.42
CA MET A 1 26.32 6.55 19.69
C MET A 1 26.98 5.23 19.32
N ASP A 2 27.15 4.31 20.26
CA ASP A 2 27.76 3.01 19.98
C ASP A 2 26.70 2.05 19.46
N ILE A 3 26.71 1.83 18.15
CA ILE A 3 25.76 0.96 17.44
C ILE A 3 25.83 -0.48 17.97
N GLN A 4 26.98 -0.93 18.46
CA GLN A 4 27.13 -2.29 18.99
C GLN A 4 26.49 -2.42 20.37
N ALA A 5 26.53 -1.37 21.19
CA ALA A 5 25.80 -1.33 22.46
C ALA A 5 24.29 -1.39 22.24
N GLU A 6 23.76 -0.53 21.36
CA GLU A 6 22.33 -0.49 21.01
C GLU A 6 21.80 -1.82 20.46
N LYS A 7 22.60 -2.52 19.63
CA LYS A 7 22.23 -3.84 19.13
C LYS A 7 22.09 -4.88 20.25
N ARG A 8 23.00 -4.86 21.22
CA ARG A 8 22.97 -5.80 22.36
C ARG A 8 21.74 -5.55 23.22
N ASP A 9 21.43 -4.28 23.50
CA ASP A 9 20.28 -3.90 24.30
C ASP A 9 18.96 -4.34 23.64
N LEU A 10 18.82 -4.14 22.32
CA LEU A 10 17.67 -4.62 21.56
C LEU A 10 17.52 -6.15 21.58
N ILE A 11 18.61 -6.90 21.43
CA ILE A 11 18.57 -8.37 21.48
C ILE A 11 18.12 -8.85 22.86
N GLN A 12 18.64 -8.25 23.93
CA GLN A 12 18.28 -8.60 25.30
C GLN A 12 16.80 -8.29 25.58
N TRP A 13 16.32 -7.12 25.16
CA TRP A 13 14.93 -6.74 25.30
C TRP A 13 13.98 -7.69 24.54
N LEU A 14 14.28 -8.01 23.28
CA LEU A 14 13.47 -8.92 22.48
C LEU A 14 13.42 -10.34 23.05
N SER A 15 14.52 -10.80 23.65
CA SER A 15 14.60 -12.13 24.25
C SER A 15 13.69 -12.30 25.48
N GLY A 16 13.34 -11.20 26.16
CA GLY A 16 12.41 -11.19 27.29
C GLY A 16 10.94 -11.01 26.89
N LEU A 17 10.63 -10.82 25.61
CA LEU A 17 9.30 -10.49 25.14
C LEU A 17 8.40 -11.74 25.07
N SER A 18 7.33 -11.77 25.87
CA SER A 18 6.34 -12.86 25.90
C SER A 18 4.97 -12.46 25.34
N ASP A 19 4.70 -11.16 25.16
CA ASP A 19 3.46 -10.66 24.57
C ASP A 19 3.46 -10.89 23.05
N LEU A 20 2.60 -11.81 22.60
CA LEU A 20 2.45 -12.17 21.19
C LEU A 20 2.07 -10.98 20.30
N ARG A 21 1.34 -9.98 20.80
CA ARG A 21 0.97 -8.78 20.04
C ARG A 21 2.19 -7.92 19.75
N MET A 22 3.06 -7.77 20.75
CA MET A 22 4.31 -7.03 20.61
C MET A 22 5.30 -7.74 19.68
N ILE A 23 5.40 -9.07 19.79
CA ILE A 23 6.22 -9.89 18.88
C ILE A 23 5.77 -9.70 17.43
N LYS A 24 4.44 -9.73 17.18
CA LYS A 24 3.88 -9.51 15.85
C LYS A 24 4.19 -8.11 15.32
N LEU A 25 4.09 -7.08 16.16
CA LEU A 25 4.37 -5.70 15.78
C LEU A 25 5.85 -5.52 15.37
N VAL A 26 6.78 -6.03 16.18
CA VAL A 26 8.21 -6.00 15.85
C VAL A 26 8.51 -6.80 14.58
N GLY A 27 7.88 -7.96 14.41
CA GLY A 27 8.01 -8.77 13.20
C GLY A 27 7.55 -8.03 11.94
N THR A 28 6.49 -7.21 12.02
CA THR A 28 6.03 -6.36 10.92
C THR A 28 7.03 -5.26 10.60
N LEU A 29 7.60 -4.60 11.61
CA LEU A 29 8.65 -3.58 11.40
C LEU A 29 9.88 -4.17 10.71
N ARG A 30 10.31 -5.36 11.16
CA ARG A 30 11.41 -6.09 10.53
C ARG A 30 11.10 -6.40 9.06
N LYS A 31 9.93 -6.97 8.79
CA LYS A 31 9.47 -7.26 7.41
C LYS A 31 9.39 -6.00 6.56
N ALA A 32 8.96 -4.86 7.11
CA ALA A 32 8.91 -3.60 6.37
C ALA A 32 10.31 -3.04 6.06
N SER A 33 11.31 -3.33 6.89
CA SER A 33 12.71 -2.95 6.66
C SER A 33 13.47 -3.90 5.72
N GLU A 34 13.08 -5.18 5.71
CA GLU A 34 13.67 -6.24 4.87
C GLU A 34 12.97 -6.34 3.49
N ALA A 35 11.68 -5.99 3.44
CA ALA A 35 10.97 -5.77 2.20
C ALA A 35 11.57 -4.53 1.55
N ASP A 36 12.55 -4.76 0.70
CA ASP A 36 12.93 -3.85 -0.36
C ASP A 36 11.66 -3.32 -1.01
N SER A 37 11.26 -2.09 -0.67
CA SER A 37 10.40 -1.15 -1.39
C SER A 37 9.61 -1.73 -2.59
N GLY A 38 8.84 -2.81 -2.40
CA GLY A 38 8.43 -3.72 -3.48
C GLY A 38 7.17 -3.28 -4.22
N SER A 39 6.61 -2.15 -3.82
CA SER A 39 5.62 -1.41 -4.61
C SER A 39 6.14 -0.02 -4.93
N LYS A 40 7.40 0.08 -5.37
CA LYS A 40 7.80 1.24 -6.17
C LYS A 40 7.05 1.12 -7.50
N LEU A 41 5.92 1.81 -7.58
CA LEU A 41 5.22 2.08 -8.84
C LEU A 41 6.27 2.44 -9.90
N THR A 42 6.18 1.78 -11.05
CA THR A 42 6.97 2.14 -12.23
C THR A 42 6.70 3.60 -12.59
N LYS A 43 7.63 4.23 -13.32
CA LYS A 43 7.43 5.60 -13.82
C LYS A 43 6.14 5.74 -14.63
N ALA A 44 5.76 4.69 -15.36
CA ALA A 44 4.52 4.64 -16.13
C ALA A 44 3.29 4.65 -15.21
N GLU A 45 3.29 3.85 -14.14
CA GLU A 45 2.18 3.82 -13.18
C GLU A 45 2.03 5.13 -12.43
N ILE A 46 3.15 5.76 -12.03
CA ILE A 46 3.14 7.10 -11.41
C ILE A 46 2.55 8.11 -12.38
N SER A 47 3.01 8.12 -13.63
CA SER A 47 2.48 8.99 -14.68
C SER A 47 0.98 8.78 -14.92
N ALA A 48 0.49 7.54 -14.89
CA ALA A 48 -0.92 7.23 -15.05
C ALA A 48 -1.77 7.76 -13.88
N ILE A 49 -1.26 7.65 -12.65
CA ILE A 49 -1.90 8.20 -11.45
C ILE A 49 -1.99 9.72 -11.53
N ASP A 50 -0.89 10.40 -11.88
CA ASP A 50 -0.85 11.86 -12.02
C ASP A 50 -1.85 12.35 -13.07
N GLN A 51 -1.96 11.64 -14.20
CA GLN A 51 -2.95 11.92 -15.23
C GLN A 51 -4.39 11.73 -14.72
N GLY A 52 -4.64 10.67 -13.94
CA GLY A 52 -5.93 10.43 -13.30
C GLY A 52 -6.31 11.58 -12.35
N LEU A 53 -5.39 11.98 -11.48
CA LEU A 53 -5.59 13.09 -10.55
C LEU A 53 -5.84 14.41 -11.26
N LYS A 54 -5.13 14.70 -12.36
CA LYS A 54 -5.38 15.87 -13.19
C LYS A 54 -6.78 15.83 -13.82
N SER A 55 -7.19 14.67 -14.34
CA SER A 55 -8.52 14.48 -14.94
C SER A 55 -9.64 14.74 -13.93
N ILE A 56 -9.47 14.28 -12.68
CA ILE A 56 -10.41 14.56 -11.59
C ILE A 56 -10.51 16.06 -11.31
N LYS A 57 -9.37 16.77 -11.20
CA LYS A 57 -9.33 18.23 -10.99
C LYS A 57 -10.00 19.01 -12.12
N GLU A 58 -9.89 18.54 -13.35
CA GLU A 58 -10.53 19.12 -14.53
C GLU A 58 -12.03 18.76 -14.66
N GLY A 59 -12.60 18.04 -13.69
CA GLY A 59 -14.00 17.63 -13.72
C GLY A 59 -14.33 16.54 -14.73
N LYS A 60 -13.32 15.83 -15.26
CA LYS A 60 -13.49 14.68 -16.18
C LYS A 60 -13.88 13.41 -15.42
N VAL A 61 -14.91 13.52 -14.58
CA VAL A 61 -15.47 12.44 -13.79
C VAL A 61 -16.88 12.11 -14.28
N LYS A 62 -17.31 10.88 -14.04
CA LYS A 62 -18.67 10.42 -14.32
C LYS A 62 -19.25 9.83 -13.04
N SER A 63 -20.55 10.00 -12.84
CA SER A 63 -21.22 9.38 -11.70
C SER A 63 -21.20 7.86 -11.86
N HIS A 64 -21.27 7.14 -10.74
CA HIS A 64 -21.37 5.68 -10.77
C HIS A 64 -22.57 5.22 -11.61
N GLU A 65 -23.71 5.89 -11.47
CA GLU A 65 -24.94 5.59 -12.21
C GLU A 65 -24.75 5.75 -13.72
N ASP A 66 -24.11 6.84 -14.18
CA ASP A 66 -23.83 7.07 -15.59
C ASP A 66 -22.91 6.00 -16.17
N VAL A 67 -21.88 5.62 -15.41
CA VAL A 67 -20.92 4.57 -15.80
C VAL A 67 -21.65 3.24 -15.94
N ILE A 68 -22.43 2.82 -14.93
CA ILE A 68 -23.19 1.56 -14.97
C ILE A 68 -24.18 1.55 -16.13
N LYS A 69 -24.89 2.65 -16.37
CA LYS A 69 -25.84 2.76 -17.49
C LYS A 69 -25.13 2.59 -18.83
N LEU A 70 -23.98 3.24 -19.03
CA LEU A 70 -23.19 3.10 -20.25
C LEU A 70 -22.64 1.67 -20.39
N THR A 71 -22.07 1.09 -19.33
CA THR A 71 -21.52 -0.27 -19.37
C THR A 71 -22.60 -1.30 -19.70
N LYS A 72 -23.81 -1.20 -19.13
CA LYS A 72 -24.94 -2.08 -19.47
C LYS A 72 -25.37 -1.95 -20.93
N LYS A 73 -25.32 -0.74 -21.48
CA LYS A 73 -25.66 -0.49 -22.88
C LYS A 73 -24.62 -1.09 -23.84
N GLU A 74 -23.34 -0.90 -23.56
CA GLU A 74 -22.24 -1.33 -24.43
C GLU A 74 -21.93 -2.83 -24.25
N PHE A 75 -22.15 -3.39 -23.07
CA PHE A 75 -21.87 -4.78 -22.70
C PHE A 75 -23.08 -5.44 -22.03
N PRO A 76 -24.17 -5.71 -22.78
CA PRO A 76 -25.42 -6.22 -22.20
C PRO A 76 -25.24 -7.57 -21.49
N ASN A 77 -24.39 -8.45 -22.00
CA ASN A 77 -24.19 -9.80 -21.47
C ASN A 77 -23.20 -9.86 -20.29
N LEU A 78 -22.62 -8.71 -19.88
CA LEU A 78 -21.69 -8.66 -18.74
C LEU A 78 -22.41 -8.80 -17.39
N PHE A 79 -23.72 -8.56 -17.36
CA PHE A 79 -24.54 -8.53 -16.16
C PHE A 79 -25.63 -9.61 -16.14
N GLU A 80 -25.56 -10.59 -17.04
CA GLU A 80 -26.42 -11.79 -17.04
C GLU A 80 -26.06 -12.77 -15.92
#